data_AF-A0A1F6QGL8-F1
#
_entry.id   AF-A0A1F6QGL8-F1
#
_cell.length_a   1.000
_cell.length_b   1.000
_cell.length_c   1.000
_cell.angle_alpha   90.00
_cell.angle_beta   90.00
_cell.angle_gamma   90.00
#
_symmetry.space_group_name_H-M   'P 1'
#
loop_
_entity.id
_entity.type
_entity.pdbx_description
1 polymer ?
#
loop_
_entity_poly.entity_id
_entity_poly.type
_entity_poly.pdbx_seq_one_letter_code
_entity_poly.pdbx_strand_id
1 'polypeptide(L)'
;MDTKKLFYGLLRKKECLRPTIRGWILILFAIILFNTVLFIRIHPFLAPVKLVNSNIMIVEGWLPNYVLEKVAKDFQSKRYRLIITTGGSITPGSKVLHTFATDAAAKLIRLGVSSEVVVAVSAPDVSRDRTYSSALSVWDWLKNTHLEIKAVNLYSVGAHGRRSWMLYKMAFPSKVKVGIVSVPNNSYDPLHWWESSNGVKAIIEEFVTYLYARLLFHPKN
;
A
#
# COMPACT_ATOMS: atom_id res chain seq x y z
N MET A 1 42.25 -36.13 17.55
CA MET A 1 43.08 -34.90 17.68
C MET A 1 42.22 -33.81 18.29
N ASP A 2 42.54 -33.45 19.52
CA ASP A 2 41.80 -32.51 20.37
C ASP A 2 41.77 -31.08 19.83
N THR A 3 40.58 -30.58 19.48
CA THR A 3 40.38 -29.13 19.34
C THR A 3 40.42 -28.52 20.74
N LYS A 4 41.56 -27.95 21.14
CA LYS A 4 41.67 -27.09 22.34
C LYS A 4 40.55 -26.06 22.31
N LYS A 5 39.55 -26.22 23.19
CA LYS A 5 38.53 -25.22 23.47
C LYS A 5 39.24 -24.02 24.10
N LEU A 6 39.30 -22.90 23.40
CA LEU A 6 39.82 -21.64 23.93
C LEU A 6 38.66 -20.86 24.57
N PHE A 7 38.94 -20.08 25.62
CA PHE A 7 37.96 -19.28 26.36
C PHE A 7 36.76 -20.09 26.89
N TYR A 8 36.98 -21.00 27.86
CA TYR A 8 35.91 -21.75 28.55
C TYR A 8 34.90 -22.48 27.61
N GLY A 9 35.29 -22.79 26.37
CA GLY A 9 34.40 -23.44 25.39
C GLY A 9 33.57 -22.48 24.51
N LEU A 10 33.78 -21.17 24.61
CA LEU A 10 33.15 -20.17 23.74
C LEU A 10 33.73 -20.16 22.32
N LEU A 11 34.99 -20.59 22.14
CA LEU A 11 35.65 -20.62 20.84
C LEU A 11 36.21 -22.00 20.52
N ARG A 12 35.94 -22.45 19.29
CA ARG A 12 36.54 -23.65 18.69
C ARG A 12 37.27 -23.25 17.41
N LYS A 13 38.55 -23.60 17.31
CA LYS A 13 39.32 -23.40 16.08
C LYS A 13 38.75 -24.32 14.98
N LYS A 14 38.19 -23.72 13.93
CA LYS A 14 37.80 -24.40 12.68
C LYS A 14 38.54 -23.73 11.51
N GLU A 15 39.10 -24.53 10.62
CA GLU A 15 39.61 -24.05 9.34
C GLU A 15 38.40 -23.72 8.45
N CYS A 16 38.37 -22.51 7.89
CA CYS A 16 37.29 -22.04 7.04
C CYS A 16 37.90 -21.39 5.80
N LEU A 17 37.30 -21.65 4.63
CA LEU A 17 37.67 -20.95 3.41
C LEU A 17 37.38 -19.47 3.58
N ARG A 18 38.39 -18.63 3.36
CA ARG A 18 38.26 -17.18 3.39
C ARG A 18 38.26 -16.65 1.95
N PRO A 19 37.45 -15.62 1.65
CA PRO A 19 37.53 -14.95 0.37
C PRO A 19 38.96 -14.44 0.15
N THR A 20 39.50 -14.69 -1.04
CA THR A 20 40.71 -14.01 -1.51
C THR A 20 40.41 -12.52 -1.72
N ILE A 21 41.43 -11.70 -2.00
CA ILE A 21 41.20 -10.29 -2.38
C ILE A 21 40.20 -10.18 -3.55
N ARG A 22 40.32 -11.06 -4.55
CA ARG A 22 39.36 -11.15 -5.67
C ARG A 22 37.96 -11.52 -5.19
N GLY A 23 37.85 -12.45 -4.24
CA GLY A 23 36.59 -12.81 -3.61
C GLY A 23 35.95 -11.64 -2.86
N TRP A 24 36.74 -10.88 -2.09
CA TRP A 24 36.25 -9.68 -1.41
C TRP A 24 35.80 -8.58 -2.37
N ILE A 25 36.54 -8.35 -3.46
CA ILE A 25 36.13 -7.42 -4.52
C ILE A 25 34.80 -7.85 -5.13
N LEU A 26 34.63 -9.14 -5.44
CA LEU A 26 33.38 -9.66 -5.99
C LEU A 26 32.21 -9.50 -5.02
N ILE A 27 32.41 -9.79 -3.73
CA ILE A 27 31.40 -9.61 -2.69
C ILE A 27 31.02 -8.13 -2.57
N LEU A 28 31.99 -7.23 -2.52
CA LEU A 28 31.74 -5.78 -2.44
C LEU A 28 30.96 -5.30 -3.66
N PHE A 29 31.37 -5.71 -4.87
CA PHE A 29 30.67 -5.40 -6.10
C PHE A 29 29.22 -5.89 -6.08
N ALA A 30 28.98 -7.13 -5.63
CA ALA A 30 27.64 -7.69 -5.50
C ALA A 30 26.78 -6.91 -4.51
N ILE A 31 27.35 -6.49 -3.37
CA ILE A 31 26.66 -5.66 -2.37
C ILE A 31 26.29 -4.30 -2.96
N ILE A 32 27.22 -3.62 -3.62
CA ILE A 32 26.97 -2.32 -4.24
C ILE A 32 25.87 -2.45 -5.29
N LEU A 33 26.01 -3.41 -6.21
CA LEU A 33 25.02 -3.67 -7.26
C LEU A 33 23.63 -3.94 -6.68
N PHE A 34 23.54 -4.78 -5.65
CA PHE A 34 22.28 -5.07 -4.98
C PHE A 34 21.64 -3.81 -4.38
N ASN A 35 22.41 -2.99 -3.67
CA ASN A 35 21.91 -1.75 -3.07
C ASN A 35 21.49 -0.72 -4.12
N THR A 36 22.24 -0.59 -5.22
CA THR A 36 21.88 0.29 -6.34
C THR A 36 20.57 -0.16 -7.00
N VAL A 37 20.41 -1.46 -7.28
CA VAL A 37 19.17 -2.00 -7.85
C VAL A 37 18.01 -1.78 -6.89
N LEU A 38 18.18 -2.07 -5.60
CA LEU A 38 17.15 -1.85 -4.59
C LEU A 38 16.74 -0.38 -4.53
N PHE A 39 17.70 0.53 -4.47
CA PHE A 39 17.48 1.98 -4.41
C PHE A 39 16.68 2.51 -5.61
N ILE A 40 17.00 2.07 -6.83
CA ILE A 40 16.29 2.47 -8.05
C ILE A 40 14.88 1.85 -8.09
N ARG A 41 14.73 0.61 -7.62
CA ARG A 41 13.50 -0.16 -7.81
C ARG A 41 12.50 -0.03 -6.67
N ILE A 42 12.91 0.47 -5.50
CA ILE A 42 12.04 0.50 -4.32
C ILE A 42 10.85 1.44 -4.48
N HIS A 43 11.04 2.63 -5.04
CA HIS A 43 9.93 3.55 -5.30
C HIS A 43 8.89 2.96 -6.27
N PRO A 44 9.24 2.56 -7.52
CA PRO A 44 8.24 1.98 -8.44
C PRO A 44 7.69 0.63 -7.95
N PHE A 45 8.43 -0.07 -7.07
CA PHE A 45 7.87 -1.19 -6.34
C PHE A 45 6.78 -0.73 -5.37
N LEU A 46 7.00 0.27 -4.53
CA LEU A 46 6.01 0.70 -3.53
C LEU A 46 4.82 1.49 -4.12
N ALA A 47 4.99 2.16 -5.26
CA ALA A 47 3.94 2.96 -5.92
C ALA A 47 3.44 2.34 -7.25
N PRO A 48 2.80 1.15 -7.23
CA PRO A 48 2.38 0.48 -8.46
C PRO A 48 1.18 1.14 -9.12
N VAL A 49 1.19 1.18 -10.47
CA VAL A 49 -0.01 1.42 -11.28
C VAL A 49 -0.29 0.16 -12.10
N LYS A 50 -1.36 -0.56 -11.73
CA LYS A 50 -1.79 -1.83 -12.33
C LYS A 50 -3.31 -1.88 -12.39
N LEU A 51 -3.87 -1.22 -13.40
CA LEU A 51 -5.31 -1.22 -13.65
C LEU A 51 -5.79 -2.60 -14.10
N VAL A 52 -7.02 -2.93 -13.71
CA VAL A 52 -7.79 -4.05 -14.24
C VAL A 52 -9.06 -3.53 -14.91
N ASN A 53 -9.61 -4.29 -15.85
CA ASN A 53 -10.89 -3.94 -16.46
C ASN A 53 -12.01 -4.05 -15.40
N SER A 54 -12.47 -2.91 -14.90
CA SER A 54 -13.48 -2.79 -13.85
C SER A 54 -14.26 -1.50 -14.04
N ASN A 55 -15.54 -1.55 -13.68
CA ASN A 55 -16.45 -0.41 -13.59
C ASN A 55 -16.61 0.13 -12.16
N ILE A 56 -15.88 -0.40 -11.17
CA ILE A 56 -15.93 0.02 -9.77
C ILE A 56 -14.58 0.62 -9.36
N MET A 57 -14.64 1.84 -8.86
CA MET A 57 -13.50 2.58 -8.32
C MET A 57 -13.60 2.60 -6.79
N ILE A 58 -12.54 2.21 -6.10
CA ILE A 58 -12.42 2.35 -4.64
C ILE A 58 -11.40 3.44 -4.36
N VAL A 59 -11.71 4.36 -3.45
CA VAL A 59 -10.90 5.54 -3.15
C VAL A 59 -10.65 5.60 -1.64
N GLU A 60 -9.38 5.61 -1.25
CA GLU A 60 -9.03 5.85 0.15
C GLU A 60 -9.46 7.27 0.58
N GLY A 61 -10.12 7.38 1.71
CA GLY A 61 -10.79 8.62 2.11
C GLY A 61 -9.86 9.69 2.68
N TRP A 62 -8.65 9.30 3.09
CA TRP A 62 -7.65 10.21 3.64
C TRP A 62 -6.82 10.90 2.54
N LEU A 63 -7.09 10.62 1.26
CA LEU A 63 -6.32 11.13 0.14
C LEU A 63 -6.40 12.67 0.04
N PRO A 64 -5.29 13.33 -0.31
CA PRO A 64 -5.25 14.78 -0.44
C PRO A 64 -6.05 15.27 -1.66
N ASN A 65 -6.47 16.53 -1.64
CA ASN A 65 -7.38 17.11 -2.65
C ASN A 65 -6.89 16.91 -4.09
N TYR A 66 -5.59 17.08 -4.36
CA TYR A 66 -5.05 16.89 -5.71
C TYR A 66 -5.21 15.45 -6.24
N VAL A 67 -5.21 14.45 -5.34
CA VAL A 67 -5.50 13.06 -5.69
C VAL A 67 -6.98 12.90 -5.97
N LEU A 68 -7.85 13.51 -5.16
CA LEU A 68 -9.30 13.48 -5.40
C LEU A 68 -9.71 14.17 -6.71
N GLU A 69 -9.02 15.25 -7.10
CA GLU A 69 -9.18 15.87 -8.42
C GLU A 69 -8.79 14.92 -9.55
N LYS A 70 -7.68 14.19 -9.41
CA LYS A 70 -7.27 13.16 -10.38
C LYS A 70 -8.27 12.02 -10.43
N VAL A 71 -8.80 11.60 -9.29
CA VAL A 71 -9.85 10.57 -9.16
C VAL A 71 -11.12 11.00 -9.89
N ALA A 72 -11.59 12.24 -9.71
CA ALA A 72 -12.77 12.76 -10.40
C ALA A 72 -12.57 12.79 -11.92
N LYS A 73 -11.41 13.27 -12.39
CA LYS A 73 -11.02 13.25 -13.82
C LYS A 73 -10.96 11.82 -14.38
N ASP A 74 -10.40 10.89 -13.63
CA ASP A 74 -10.31 9.49 -14.03
C ASP A 74 -11.67 8.80 -14.04
N PHE A 75 -12.58 9.17 -13.14
CA PHE A 75 -13.93 8.67 -13.11
C PHE A 75 -14.70 9.09 -14.37
N GLN A 76 -14.59 10.35 -14.78
CA GLN A 76 -15.25 10.89 -15.97
C GLN A 76 -14.68 10.36 -17.29
N SER A 77 -13.36 10.12 -17.35
CA SER A 77 -12.68 9.69 -18.58
C SER A 77 -12.65 8.17 -18.79
N LYS A 78 -12.90 7.38 -17.75
CA LYS A 78 -12.87 5.91 -17.80
C LYS A 78 -14.27 5.34 -17.60
N ARG A 79 -14.44 4.05 -17.88
CA ARG A 79 -15.75 3.36 -17.85
C ARG A 79 -16.20 2.96 -16.43
N TYR A 80 -15.96 3.81 -15.44
CA TYR A 80 -16.47 3.58 -14.09
C TYR A 80 -17.96 3.94 -14.01
N ARG A 81 -18.68 3.21 -13.17
CA ARG A 81 -20.12 3.39 -12.90
C ARG A 81 -20.42 3.61 -11.43
N LEU A 82 -19.45 3.32 -10.56
CA LEU A 82 -19.58 3.41 -9.12
C LEU A 82 -18.23 3.82 -8.53
N ILE A 83 -18.26 4.79 -7.63
CA ILE A 83 -17.12 5.20 -6.82
C ILE A 83 -17.45 4.96 -5.35
N ILE A 84 -16.59 4.20 -4.68
CA ILE A 84 -16.71 3.87 -3.27
C ILE A 84 -15.57 4.57 -2.54
N THR A 85 -15.89 5.52 -1.66
CA THR A 85 -14.91 6.10 -0.76
C THR A 85 -14.89 5.31 0.55
N THR A 86 -13.72 5.17 1.16
CA THR A 86 -13.55 4.33 2.34
C THR A 86 -12.65 4.94 3.41
N GLY A 87 -12.90 4.62 4.67
CA GLY A 87 -12.05 5.02 5.80
C GLY A 87 -12.84 5.18 7.09
N GLY A 88 -12.14 5.10 8.22
CA GLY A 88 -12.72 5.21 9.56
C GLY A 88 -12.93 6.64 10.03
N SER A 89 -13.14 6.81 11.33
CA SER A 89 -13.39 8.13 11.94
C SER A 89 -12.17 9.03 11.77
N ILE A 90 -12.42 10.31 11.53
CA ILE A 90 -11.36 11.33 11.49
C ILE A 90 -10.84 11.57 12.91
N THR A 91 -11.75 11.61 13.89
CA THR A 91 -11.43 11.72 15.31
C THR A 91 -11.57 10.35 15.98
N PRO A 92 -10.48 9.75 16.48
CA PRO A 92 -10.54 8.44 17.13
C PRO A 92 -11.51 8.42 18.31
N GLY A 93 -12.41 7.43 18.35
CA GLY A 93 -13.35 7.25 19.45
C GLY A 93 -14.61 8.11 19.35
N SER A 94 -14.79 8.89 18.27
CA SER A 94 -16.04 9.59 18.02
C SER A 94 -17.12 8.61 17.54
N LYS A 95 -18.35 8.72 18.07
CA LYS A 95 -19.49 7.84 17.70
C LYS A 95 -20.28 8.34 16.47
N VAL A 96 -19.70 9.21 15.61
CA VAL A 96 -20.48 10.07 14.68
C VAL A 96 -20.02 10.02 13.21
N LEU A 97 -21.01 10.22 12.32
CA LEU A 97 -21.09 10.34 10.84
C LEU A 97 -19.93 10.99 10.04
N HIS A 98 -18.89 11.54 10.68
CA HIS A 98 -17.78 12.20 10.00
C HIS A 98 -16.56 11.27 9.92
N THR A 99 -16.46 10.59 8.78
CA THR A 99 -15.37 9.65 8.48
C THR A 99 -14.58 10.14 7.28
N PHE A 100 -13.39 9.60 7.10
CA PHE A 100 -12.62 9.83 5.87
C PHE A 100 -13.41 9.41 4.63
N ALA A 101 -14.27 8.39 4.74
CA ALA A 101 -15.15 7.98 3.65
C ALA A 101 -16.15 9.09 3.28
N THR A 102 -16.88 9.64 4.27
CA THR A 102 -17.90 10.66 4.01
C THR A 102 -17.30 11.99 3.56
N ASP A 103 -16.14 12.39 4.10
CA ASP A 103 -15.43 13.60 3.66
C ASP A 103 -14.93 13.49 2.22
N ALA A 104 -14.30 12.38 1.85
CA ALA A 104 -13.85 12.17 0.47
C ALA A 104 -15.03 12.11 -0.52
N ALA A 105 -16.15 11.50 -0.14
CA ALA A 105 -17.36 11.47 -0.97
C ALA A 105 -17.89 12.90 -1.22
N ALA A 106 -18.00 13.70 -0.16
CA ALA A 106 -18.45 15.08 -0.26
C ALA A 106 -17.54 15.93 -1.16
N LYS A 107 -16.22 15.75 -1.05
CA LYS A 107 -15.23 16.41 -1.91
C LYS A 107 -15.37 16.00 -3.37
N LEU A 108 -15.53 14.71 -3.65
CA LEU A 108 -15.71 14.20 -5.02
C LEU A 108 -17.01 14.72 -5.65
N ILE A 109 -18.08 14.83 -4.88
CA ILE A 109 -19.34 15.44 -5.34
C ILE A 109 -19.14 16.92 -5.69
N ARG A 110 -18.42 17.69 -4.86
CA ARG A 110 -18.05 19.08 -5.16
C ARG A 110 -17.16 19.22 -6.39
N LEU A 111 -16.38 18.19 -6.71
CA LEU A 111 -15.56 18.11 -7.92
C LEU A 111 -16.35 17.67 -9.18
N GLY A 112 -17.68 17.53 -9.08
CA GLY A 112 -18.56 17.27 -10.21
C GLY A 112 -18.86 15.79 -10.46
N VAL A 113 -18.57 14.88 -9.52
CA VAL A 113 -19.05 13.49 -9.59
C VAL A 113 -20.49 13.45 -9.09
N SER A 114 -21.40 12.81 -9.85
CA SER A 114 -22.80 12.67 -9.42
C SER A 114 -22.91 11.96 -8.07
N SER A 115 -23.72 12.49 -7.15
CA SER A 115 -24.00 11.85 -5.87
C SER A 115 -24.69 10.50 -5.99
N GLU A 116 -25.34 10.21 -7.13
CA GLU A 116 -26.03 8.94 -7.39
C GLU A 116 -25.06 7.75 -7.56
N VAL A 117 -23.80 8.04 -7.93
CA VAL A 117 -22.78 7.02 -8.19
C VAL A 117 -21.69 7.00 -7.13
N VAL A 118 -21.77 7.88 -6.13
CA VAL A 118 -20.81 7.99 -5.02
C VAL A 118 -21.37 7.34 -3.77
N VAL A 119 -20.65 6.36 -3.22
CA VAL A 119 -21.00 5.69 -1.98
C VAL A 119 -19.87 5.84 -0.97
N ALA A 120 -20.20 6.34 0.22
CA ALA A 120 -19.26 6.37 1.34
C ALA A 120 -19.43 5.12 2.20
N VAL A 121 -18.38 4.30 2.29
CA VAL A 121 -18.33 3.11 3.14
C VAL A 121 -17.38 3.38 4.31
N SER A 122 -17.95 3.65 5.47
CA SER A 122 -17.17 3.91 6.67
C SER A 122 -16.62 2.61 7.26
N ALA A 123 -15.36 2.62 7.66
CA ALA A 123 -14.72 1.50 8.36
C ALA A 123 -14.83 1.69 9.89
N PRO A 124 -14.90 0.62 10.69
CA PRO A 124 -14.86 0.74 12.14
C PRO A 124 -13.51 1.28 12.61
N ASP A 125 -13.52 1.97 13.75
CA ASP A 125 -12.29 2.42 14.40
C ASP A 125 -11.57 1.24 15.04
N VAL A 126 -10.47 0.82 14.39
CA VAL A 126 -9.60 -0.25 14.86
C VAL A 126 -8.21 0.30 15.19
N SER A 127 -7.60 -0.21 16.25
CA SER A 127 -6.26 0.19 16.69
C SER A 127 -5.15 -0.39 15.80
N ARG A 128 -5.45 -1.42 15.00
CA ARG A 128 -4.52 -2.08 14.07
C ARG A 128 -5.21 -2.33 12.73
N ASP A 129 -4.42 -2.35 11.65
CA ASP A 129 -4.86 -2.80 10.32
C ASP A 129 -6.04 -2.03 9.72
N ARG A 130 -6.10 -0.71 9.96
CA ARG A 130 -7.14 0.20 9.45
C ARG A 130 -7.43 0.06 7.95
N THR A 131 -6.39 -0.13 7.13
CA THR A 131 -6.53 -0.34 5.68
C THR A 131 -7.22 -1.68 5.36
N TYR A 132 -6.88 -2.75 6.07
CA TYR A 132 -7.52 -4.05 5.90
C TYR A 132 -8.99 -4.02 6.36
N SER A 133 -9.25 -3.38 7.51
CA SER A 133 -10.61 -3.16 8.00
C SER A 133 -11.46 -2.35 7.02
N SER A 134 -10.89 -1.30 6.41
CA SER A 134 -11.53 -0.56 5.32
C SER A 134 -11.85 -1.46 4.12
N ALA A 135 -10.91 -2.31 3.72
CA ALA A 135 -11.13 -3.25 2.61
C ALA A 135 -12.25 -4.27 2.93
N LEU A 136 -12.33 -4.78 4.17
CA LEU A 136 -13.42 -5.65 4.62
C LEU A 136 -14.76 -4.92 4.58
N SER A 137 -14.85 -3.69 5.09
CA SER A 137 -16.09 -2.91 5.06
C SER A 137 -16.58 -2.67 3.63
N VAL A 138 -15.66 -2.37 2.69
CA VAL A 138 -16.01 -2.24 1.27
C VAL A 138 -16.50 -3.57 0.70
N TRP A 139 -15.84 -4.69 1.02
CA TRP A 139 -16.28 -6.00 0.56
C TRP A 139 -17.65 -6.39 1.14
N ASP A 140 -17.88 -6.12 2.42
CA ASP A 140 -19.15 -6.35 3.09
C ASP A 140 -20.28 -5.50 2.53
N TRP A 141 -19.98 -4.27 2.10
CA TRP A 141 -20.95 -3.46 1.40
C TRP A 141 -21.24 -4.03 0.00
N LEU A 142 -20.19 -4.37 -0.77
CA LEU A 142 -20.30 -4.90 -2.13
C LEU A 142 -21.10 -6.22 -2.20
N LYS A 143 -20.89 -7.15 -1.26
CA LYS A 143 -21.60 -8.44 -1.24
C LYS A 143 -23.11 -8.29 -1.00
N ASN A 144 -23.52 -7.19 -0.37
CA ASN A 144 -24.93 -6.87 -0.10
C ASN A 144 -25.59 -6.12 -1.27
N THR A 145 -24.84 -5.83 -2.33
CA THR A 145 -25.41 -5.31 -3.58
C THR A 145 -25.82 -6.44 -4.51
N HIS A 146 -26.76 -6.19 -5.42
CA HIS A 146 -27.13 -7.14 -6.49
C HIS A 146 -26.13 -7.14 -7.68
N LEU A 147 -24.95 -6.55 -7.50
CA LEU A 147 -23.96 -6.41 -8.57
C LEU A 147 -23.05 -7.65 -8.65
N GLU A 148 -22.80 -8.12 -9.88
CA GLU A 148 -21.79 -9.16 -10.09
C GLU A 148 -20.38 -8.53 -10.04
N ILE A 149 -19.68 -8.70 -8.91
CA ILE A 149 -18.36 -8.09 -8.69
C ILE A 149 -17.25 -9.00 -9.23
N LYS A 150 -16.69 -8.67 -10.40
CA LYS A 150 -15.53 -9.39 -10.99
C LYS A 150 -14.21 -8.69 -10.75
N ALA A 151 -14.22 -7.37 -10.64
CA ALA A 151 -13.01 -6.59 -10.51
C ALA A 151 -13.28 -5.22 -9.89
N VAL A 152 -12.29 -4.64 -9.22
CA VAL A 152 -12.29 -3.28 -8.66
C VAL A 152 -10.94 -2.62 -8.91
N ASN A 153 -10.90 -1.29 -9.02
CA ASN A 153 -9.64 -0.52 -9.04
C ASN A 153 -9.53 0.37 -7.80
N LEU A 154 -8.51 0.12 -6.98
CA LEU A 154 -8.19 0.93 -5.81
C LEU A 154 -7.37 2.16 -6.22
N TYR A 155 -7.68 3.32 -5.67
CA TYR A 155 -6.91 4.55 -5.79
C TYR A 155 -6.29 4.89 -4.43
N SER A 156 -4.99 5.14 -4.47
CA SER A 156 -4.14 5.48 -3.33
C SER A 156 -3.06 6.48 -3.78
N VAL A 157 -2.13 6.84 -2.89
CA VAL A 157 -1.06 7.80 -3.18
C VAL A 157 0.32 7.23 -2.92
N GLY A 158 1.23 7.44 -3.86
CA GLY A 158 2.66 7.13 -3.77
C GLY A 158 2.95 5.73 -3.23
N ALA A 159 3.97 5.64 -2.38
CA ALA A 159 4.47 4.40 -1.80
C ALA A 159 3.45 3.63 -0.93
N HIS A 160 2.40 4.29 -0.46
CA HIS A 160 1.34 3.64 0.33
C HIS A 160 0.58 2.59 -0.48
N GLY A 161 0.48 2.81 -1.80
CA GLY A 161 -0.40 2.02 -2.65
C GLY A 161 -0.04 0.53 -2.72
N ARG A 162 1.23 0.12 -2.60
CA ARG A 162 1.61 -1.31 -2.60
C ARG A 162 1.00 -2.06 -1.42
N ARG A 163 1.07 -1.47 -0.22
CA ARG A 163 0.55 -2.10 1.00
C ARG A 163 -0.97 -2.13 0.98
N SER A 164 -1.64 -1.04 0.62
CA SER A 164 -3.10 -1.04 0.45
C SER A 164 -3.54 -2.07 -0.59
N TRP A 165 -2.89 -2.12 -1.74
CA TRP A 165 -3.22 -3.10 -2.78
C TRP A 165 -3.08 -4.55 -2.32
N MET A 166 -2.06 -4.86 -1.51
CA MET A 166 -1.90 -6.18 -0.90
C MET A 166 -3.05 -6.49 0.06
N LEU A 167 -3.40 -5.56 0.96
CA LEU A 167 -4.44 -5.77 1.96
C LEU A 167 -5.84 -5.90 1.34
N TYR A 168 -6.14 -5.14 0.28
CA TYR A 168 -7.39 -5.30 -0.47
C TYR A 168 -7.47 -6.66 -1.17
N LYS A 169 -6.37 -7.16 -1.74
CA LYS A 169 -6.33 -8.52 -2.32
C LYS A 169 -6.48 -9.61 -1.26
N MET A 170 -6.08 -9.36 -0.02
CA MET A 170 -6.29 -10.30 1.09
C MET A 170 -7.74 -10.28 1.57
N ALA A 171 -8.39 -9.11 1.62
CA ALA A 171 -9.76 -8.96 2.10
C ALA A 171 -10.81 -9.45 1.08
N PHE A 172 -10.53 -9.32 -0.21
CA PHE A 172 -11.46 -9.71 -1.27
C PHE A 172 -11.29 -11.20 -1.64
N PRO A 173 -12.35 -11.90 -2.07
CA PRO A 173 -12.22 -13.27 -2.56
C PRO A 173 -11.27 -13.35 -3.76
N SER A 174 -10.54 -14.46 -3.87
CA SER A 174 -9.52 -14.69 -4.92
C SER A 174 -10.04 -14.55 -6.36
N LYS A 175 -11.35 -14.77 -6.58
CA LYS A 175 -12.02 -14.59 -7.88
C LYS A 175 -12.19 -13.12 -8.30
N VAL A 176 -12.11 -12.17 -7.37
CA VAL A 176 -12.26 -10.74 -7.65
C VAL A 176 -10.90 -10.13 -7.93
N LYS A 177 -10.72 -9.57 -9.13
CA LYS A 177 -9.47 -8.91 -9.51
C LYS A 177 -9.39 -7.52 -8.87
N VAL A 178 -8.35 -7.26 -8.10
CA VAL A 178 -8.09 -5.93 -7.53
C VAL A 178 -6.96 -5.27 -8.32
N GLY A 179 -7.25 -4.18 -9.01
CA GLY A 179 -6.26 -3.27 -9.59
C GLY A 179 -5.90 -2.13 -8.63
N ILE A 180 -4.85 -1.38 -8.96
CA ILE A 180 -4.34 -0.26 -8.16
C ILE A 180 -3.88 0.89 -9.05
N VAL A 181 -4.16 2.12 -8.62
CA VAL A 181 -3.54 3.35 -9.10
C VAL A 181 -2.92 4.06 -7.92
N SER A 182 -1.60 4.00 -7.80
CA SER A 182 -0.84 4.86 -6.89
C SER A 182 -0.56 6.19 -7.57
N VAL A 183 -1.37 7.20 -7.26
CA VAL A 183 -1.16 8.56 -7.79
C VAL A 183 0.15 9.11 -7.22
N PRO A 184 1.03 9.73 -8.03
CA PRO A 184 2.28 10.31 -7.54
C PRO A 184 2.05 11.24 -6.34
N ASN A 185 2.95 11.17 -5.35
CA ASN A 185 2.87 12.06 -4.21
C ASN A 185 3.51 13.42 -4.55
N ASN A 186 2.80 14.52 -4.34
CA ASN A 186 3.33 15.86 -4.62
C ASN A 186 4.29 16.39 -3.53
N SER A 187 4.52 15.66 -2.44
CA SER A 187 5.44 16.10 -1.37
C SER A 187 6.91 15.78 -1.62
N TYR A 188 7.22 15.03 -2.69
CA TYR A 188 8.57 14.69 -3.16
C TYR A 188 8.54 14.29 -4.65
N ASP A 189 9.68 14.33 -5.35
CA ASP A 189 9.79 13.79 -6.70
C ASP A 189 9.90 12.25 -6.66
N PRO A 190 8.98 11.49 -7.27
CA PRO A 190 9.07 10.03 -7.40
C PRO A 190 10.39 9.49 -7.97
N LEU A 191 11.01 10.21 -8.91
CA LEU A 191 12.24 9.78 -9.58
C LEU A 191 13.48 10.10 -8.74
N HIS A 192 13.41 11.13 -7.90
CA HIS A 192 14.51 11.60 -7.05
C HIS A 192 14.08 11.65 -5.57
N TRP A 193 13.37 10.61 -5.12
CA TRP A 193 12.72 10.57 -3.80
C TRP A 193 13.70 10.77 -2.63
N TRP A 194 14.99 10.45 -2.84
CA TRP A 194 16.05 10.59 -1.85
C TRP A 194 16.49 12.04 -1.61
N GLU A 195 16.16 12.98 -2.51
CA GLU A 195 16.56 14.39 -2.40
C GLU A 195 15.73 15.16 -1.37
N SER A 196 14.66 14.56 -0.85
CA SER A 196 13.79 15.18 0.15
C SER A 196 13.60 14.29 1.37
N SER A 197 13.51 14.92 2.55
CA SER A 197 13.19 14.22 3.79
C SER A 197 11.80 13.56 3.74
N ASN A 198 10.85 14.17 3.02
CA ASN A 198 9.52 13.61 2.79
C ASN A 198 9.58 12.28 2.00
N GLY A 199 10.34 12.25 0.90
CA GLY A 199 10.50 11.05 0.08
C GLY A 199 11.23 9.94 0.83
N VAL A 200 12.35 10.25 1.49
CA VAL A 200 13.09 9.27 2.31
C VAL A 200 12.19 8.65 3.38
N LYS A 201 11.46 9.48 4.15
CA LYS A 201 10.54 8.99 5.19
C LYS A 201 9.44 8.12 4.60
N ALA A 202 8.77 8.60 3.54
CA ALA A 202 7.68 7.86 2.91
C ALA A 202 8.12 6.48 2.40
N ILE A 203 9.29 6.38 1.77
CA ILE A 203 9.81 5.10 1.25
C ILE A 203 10.18 4.15 2.39
N ILE A 204 10.90 4.62 3.42
CA ILE A 204 11.33 3.78 4.54
C ILE A 204 10.11 3.28 5.33
N GLU A 205 9.20 4.18 5.70
CA GLU A 205 8.00 3.85 6.46
C GLU A 205 7.11 2.86 5.70
N GLU A 206 6.83 3.11 4.42
CA GLU A 206 6.00 2.20 3.62
C GLU A 206 6.68 0.88 3.31
N PHE A 207 8.00 0.84 3.15
CA PHE A 207 8.73 -0.41 2.97
C PHE A 207 8.67 -1.29 4.24
N VAL A 208 8.98 -0.70 5.41
CA VAL A 208 8.97 -1.43 6.69
C VAL A 208 7.55 -1.90 7.03
N THR A 209 6.54 -1.04 6.88
CA THR A 209 5.16 -1.41 7.16
C THR A 209 4.61 -2.41 6.14
N TYR A 210 5.06 -2.37 4.87
CA TYR A 210 4.75 -3.40 3.88
C TYR A 210 5.33 -4.76 4.29
N LEU A 211 6.59 -4.81 4.73
CA LEU A 211 7.22 -6.06 5.20
C LEU A 211 6.51 -6.61 6.44
N TYR A 212 6.17 -5.75 7.39
CA TYR A 212 5.35 -6.11 8.55
C TYR A 212 4.04 -6.76 8.11
N ALA A 213 3.28 -6.08 7.24
CA ALA A 213 2.00 -6.59 6.74
C ALA A 213 2.14 -7.85 5.87
N ARG A 214 3.28 -8.04 5.19
CA ARG A 214 3.51 -9.21 4.33
C ARG A 214 3.91 -10.46 5.10
N LEU A 215 4.69 -10.29 6.18
CA LEU A 215 5.36 -11.38 6.89
C LEU A 215 4.71 -11.72 8.24
N LEU A 216 4.07 -10.74 8.90
CA LEU A 216 3.59 -10.90 10.28
C LEU A 216 2.07 -10.69 10.41
N PHE A 217 1.43 -10.02 9.46
CA PHE A 217 -0.02 -9.85 9.47
C PHE A 217 -0.72 -11.06 8.83
N HIS A 218 -1.44 -11.80 9.67
CA HIS A 218 -2.28 -12.92 9.27
C HIS A 218 -3.71 -12.67 9.77
N PRO A 219 -4.63 -12.21 8.90
CA PRO A 219 -6.01 -12.02 9.31
C PRO A 219 -6.61 -13.37 9.73
N LYS A 220 -7.38 -13.38 10.82
CA LYS A 220 -8.17 -14.56 11.20
C LYS A 220 -9.33 -14.66 10.21
N ASN A 221 -9.37 -15.77 9.48
CA ASN A 221 -10.49 -16.12 8.60
C ASN A 221 -11.74 -16.41 9.44
#